data_AF-A0A814LFJ4-F1
#
_entry.id   AF-A0A814LFJ4-F1
#
_cell.length_a   1.000
_cell.length_b   1.000
_cell.length_c   1.000
_cell.angle_alpha   90.00
_cell.angle_beta   90.00
_cell.angle_gamma   90.00
#
_symmetry.space_group_name_H-M   'P 1'
#
loop_
_entity.id
_entity.type
_entity.pdbx_description
1 polymer ?
#
loop_
_entity_poly.entity_id
_entity_poly.type
_entity_poly.pdbx_seq_one_letter_code
_entity_poly.pdbx_strand_id
1 'polypeptide(L)'
;MFIIPNTDTLKCPITCELFREPVTGQDGHTYERDAIITWLKKNGTSPITREPMTIESLRPNHTVKQLIDEFKSSSSQKHFLFKFGVDIKKAERRAIFQAPGKAIYRAEWISKPGPAVVLLKIDGAKASREASYYVQLGCHPHIVHTYGMVENDANSLMLVQEYASEGDLAELLRENEFRPSQSVLLEIFLQIIDAMVYLADYGIVHGDLACRNVLVFRFNDVDPQQNLVKLTDFGLTRASTLYSVVGSTAATTLVVVPLRYAAPEILQSSGLSNYSEKSDVYSMGILMWEACSQGQLPYALIEDDNEVRRCKLKGEILNRPENCDETLWNIIVRCWHRQSEARPTFKMLKQSLLELQKRWAASSNDIQNNDMQNKKTVTTLDLTGKQIGDEGAQHVAGILQDNKEHHQLNYLLAQISPNHAREFAATLQTNQTLQKLDLSINNIGPPGAQYLAEALRNNQTLTTLDLSGNKITDAGIQNLADALQNNQTLRTLNLRINKFRDAGAGYLADALKKNQVAFF
;
A
#
# COMPACT_ATOMS: atom_id res chain seq x y z
N MET A 1 37.31 15.90 13.47
CA MET A 1 36.19 16.71 14.02
C MET A 1 35.40 17.19 12.81
N PHE A 2 34.11 16.85 12.77
CA PHE A 2 33.15 17.15 11.69
C PHE A 2 33.12 18.67 11.37
N ILE A 3 32.79 19.12 10.15
CA ILE A 3 31.44 19.19 9.57
C ILE A 3 31.58 19.54 8.07
N ILE A 4 30.85 18.86 7.18
CA ILE A 4 30.30 19.49 5.97
C ILE A 4 28.79 19.25 6.00
N PRO A 5 27.96 20.32 5.96
CA PRO A 5 26.51 20.20 5.98
C PRO A 5 25.91 20.18 4.56
N ASN A 6 24.73 19.58 4.50
CA ASN A 6 23.63 19.79 3.55
C ASN A 6 23.85 19.41 2.08
N THR A 7 23.48 18.18 1.76
CA THR A 7 22.96 17.78 0.45
C THR A 7 21.47 18.08 0.37
N ASP A 8 21.10 19.11 -0.36
CA ASP A 8 19.78 19.18 -1.01
C ASP A 8 19.89 18.60 -2.42
N THR A 9 18.83 17.90 -2.81
CA THR A 9 18.42 17.45 -4.17
C THR A 9 18.70 16.00 -4.62
N LEU A 10 17.60 15.23 -4.59
CA LEU A 10 17.25 14.07 -5.41
C LEU A 10 17.61 14.22 -6.89
N LYS A 11 18.09 13.15 -7.58
CA LYS A 11 17.74 12.84 -8.99
C LYS A 11 17.80 11.33 -9.36
N CYS A 12 16.60 10.77 -9.53
CA CYS A 12 16.07 9.84 -10.56
C CYS A 12 16.99 8.78 -11.25
N PRO A 13 16.66 7.47 -11.19
CA PRO A 13 17.37 6.38 -11.88
C PRO A 13 17.10 6.21 -13.39
N ILE A 14 16.24 7.02 -14.03
CA ILE A 14 15.70 6.71 -15.37
C ILE A 14 16.72 6.84 -16.53
N THR A 15 17.91 7.43 -16.36
CA THR A 15 18.77 7.78 -17.51
C THR A 15 19.89 6.81 -17.91
N CYS A 16 20.13 5.71 -17.18
CA CYS A 16 21.32 4.90 -17.49
C CYS A 16 21.17 3.94 -18.67
N GLU A 17 19.95 3.66 -19.16
CA GLU A 17 19.75 2.76 -20.31
C GLU A 17 19.39 3.43 -21.64
N LEU A 18 19.28 4.77 -21.71
CA LEU A 18 18.91 5.46 -22.96
C LEU A 18 19.95 6.43 -23.52
N PHE A 19 21.11 6.62 -22.88
CA PHE A 19 22.12 7.57 -23.33
C PHE A 19 23.48 6.90 -23.54
N ARG A 20 23.63 6.21 -24.66
CA ARG A 20 24.90 5.56 -25.03
C ARG A 20 25.93 6.59 -25.50
N GLU A 21 25.52 7.53 -26.34
CA GLU A 21 26.35 8.64 -26.80
C GLU A 21 25.59 9.99 -26.76
N PRO A 22 25.74 10.79 -25.69
CA PRO A 22 25.08 12.10 -25.61
C PRO A 22 25.71 13.12 -26.58
N VAL A 23 24.86 13.86 -27.28
CA VAL A 23 25.21 15.02 -28.11
C VAL A 23 24.34 16.23 -27.74
N THR A 24 24.87 17.44 -27.85
CA THR A 24 24.14 18.69 -27.66
C THR A 24 23.79 19.29 -29.03
N GLY A 25 22.53 19.68 -29.21
CA GLY A 25 22.08 20.47 -30.36
C GLY A 25 22.37 21.97 -30.22
N GLN A 26 22.23 22.73 -31.31
CA GLN A 26 22.33 24.20 -31.30
C GLN A 26 21.30 24.88 -30.39
N ASP A 27 20.20 24.19 -30.10
CA ASP A 27 19.15 24.64 -29.19
C ASP A 27 19.52 24.44 -27.70
N GLY A 28 20.75 24.01 -27.41
CA GLY A 28 21.27 23.83 -26.05
C GLY A 28 20.77 22.57 -25.34
N HIS A 29 19.98 21.73 -26.00
CA HIS A 29 19.46 20.50 -25.41
C HIS A 29 20.34 19.29 -25.72
N THR A 30 20.30 18.28 -24.85
CA THR A 30 21.11 17.06 -24.97
C THR A 30 20.25 15.89 -25.43
N TYR A 31 20.76 15.11 -26.38
CA TYR A 31 20.07 14.01 -27.06
C TYR A 31 20.97 12.77 -27.20
N GLU A 32 20.35 11.60 -27.32
CA GLU A 32 21.04 10.38 -27.74
C GLU A 32 21.34 10.47 -29.25
N ARG A 33 22.59 10.21 -29.65
CA ARG A 33 23.11 10.45 -31.00
C ARG A 33 22.29 9.75 -32.09
N ASP A 34 22.02 8.46 -31.97
CA ASP A 34 21.33 7.69 -33.01
C ASP A 34 19.86 8.12 -33.14
N ALA A 35 19.22 8.38 -32.01
CA ALA A 35 17.83 8.86 -31.95
C ALA A 35 17.68 10.24 -32.61
N ILE A 36 18.55 11.20 -32.29
CA ILE A 36 18.48 12.55 -32.88
C ILE A 36 18.86 12.55 -34.35
N ILE A 37 19.85 11.76 -34.78
CA ILE A 37 20.19 11.62 -36.21
C ILE A 37 19.00 11.06 -36.99
N THR A 38 18.32 10.04 -36.45
CA THR A 38 17.12 9.46 -37.08
C THR A 38 16.00 10.49 -37.18
N TRP A 39 15.79 11.29 -36.13
CA TRP A 39 14.80 12.36 -36.12
C TRP A 39 15.10 13.46 -37.13
N LEU A 40 16.35 13.94 -37.18
CA LEU A 40 16.75 15.03 -38.08
C LEU A 40 16.70 14.60 -39.56
N LYS A 41 17.03 13.35 -39.89
CA LYS A 41 16.85 12.79 -41.24
C LYS A 41 15.38 12.80 -41.69
N LYS A 42 14.45 12.64 -40.75
CA LYS A 42 13.01 12.57 -41.03
C LYS A 42 12.33 13.95 -41.02
N ASN A 43 12.71 14.83 -40.10
CA ASN A 43 11.94 16.05 -39.80
C ASN A 43 12.73 17.36 -39.97
N GLY A 44 14.07 17.32 -40.06
CA GLY A 44 14.92 18.51 -40.24
C GLY A 44 14.85 19.58 -39.14
N THR A 45 14.27 19.27 -37.98
CA THR A 45 13.97 20.23 -36.91
C THR A 45 14.28 19.64 -35.52
N SER A 46 14.52 20.51 -34.53
CA SER A 46 14.64 20.12 -33.12
C SER A 46 13.36 19.39 -32.67
N PRO A 47 13.47 18.24 -31.98
CA PRO A 47 12.32 17.59 -31.36
C PRO A 47 11.64 18.44 -30.28
N ILE A 48 12.37 19.38 -29.68
CA ILE A 48 11.93 20.16 -28.52
C ILE A 48 11.42 21.53 -28.96
N THR A 49 12.25 22.29 -29.66
CA THR A 49 11.91 23.66 -30.04
C THR A 49 11.18 23.75 -31.38
N ARG A 50 11.21 22.68 -32.18
CA ARG A 50 10.70 22.61 -33.57
C ARG A 50 11.39 23.57 -34.56
N GLU A 51 12.46 24.24 -34.13
CA GLU A 51 13.27 25.09 -35.00
C GLU A 51 14.15 24.26 -35.94
N PRO A 52 14.54 24.78 -37.12
CA PRO A 52 15.43 24.10 -38.05
C PRO A 52 16.76 23.70 -37.39
N MET A 53 17.17 22.46 -37.58
CA MET A 53 18.42 21.93 -37.01
C MET A 53 19.02 20.89 -37.95
N THR A 54 20.34 20.88 -38.08
CA THR A 54 21.05 19.95 -38.98
C THR A 54 21.95 18.98 -38.22
N ILE A 55 22.31 17.86 -38.84
CA ILE A 55 23.14 16.83 -38.21
C ILE A 55 24.55 17.36 -37.91
N GLU A 56 25.08 18.24 -38.78
CA GLU A 56 26.40 18.86 -38.63
C GLU A 56 26.50 19.80 -37.42
N SER A 57 25.34 20.24 -36.93
CA SER A 57 25.21 21.13 -35.77
C SER A 57 25.38 20.41 -34.43
N LEU A 58 25.26 19.08 -34.41
CA LEU A 58 25.39 18.28 -33.20
C LEU A 58 26.85 18.26 -32.71
N ARG A 59 27.03 18.49 -31.41
CA ARG A 59 28.34 18.45 -30.74
C ARG A 59 28.34 17.37 -29.66
N PRO A 60 29.41 16.58 -29.48
CA PRO A 60 29.47 15.62 -28.37
C PRO A 60 29.30 16.34 -27.02
N ASN A 61 28.44 15.82 -26.15
CA ASN A 61 28.31 16.35 -24.79
C ASN A 61 29.29 15.61 -23.86
N HIS A 62 30.53 16.08 -23.84
CA HIS A 62 31.60 15.45 -23.08
C HIS A 62 31.34 15.44 -21.56
N THR A 63 30.66 16.46 -21.02
CA THR A 63 30.31 16.52 -19.60
C THR A 63 29.31 15.45 -19.22
N VAL A 64 28.23 15.29 -19.99
CA VAL A 64 27.24 14.23 -19.74
C VAL A 64 27.84 12.85 -20.02
N LYS A 65 28.69 12.72 -21.04
CA LYS A 65 29.43 11.48 -21.30
C LYS A 65 30.35 11.13 -20.14
N GLN A 66 31.09 12.08 -19.60
CA GLN A 66 31.94 11.89 -18.43
C GLN A 66 31.12 11.53 -17.20
N LEU A 67 29.96 12.14 -16.96
CA LEU A 67 29.07 11.75 -15.85
C LEU A 67 28.50 10.33 -16.05
N ILE A 68 28.19 9.93 -17.28
CA ILE A 68 27.78 8.57 -17.60
C ILE A 68 28.93 7.59 -17.41
N ASP A 69 30.15 7.96 -17.81
CA ASP A 69 31.34 7.14 -17.67
C ASP A 69 31.81 7.10 -16.21
N GLU A 70 31.63 8.15 -15.42
CA GLU A 70 31.80 8.21 -13.97
C GLU A 70 30.72 7.41 -13.25
N PHE A 71 29.47 7.43 -13.73
CA PHE A 71 28.41 6.57 -13.23
C PHE A 71 28.65 5.10 -13.58
N LYS A 72 29.08 4.80 -14.81
CA LYS A 72 29.44 3.46 -15.26
C LYS A 72 30.69 2.97 -14.56
N SER A 73 31.70 3.82 -14.40
CA SER A 73 32.93 3.48 -13.68
C SER A 73 32.68 3.41 -12.18
N SER A 74 31.79 4.20 -11.59
CA SER A 74 31.33 4.02 -10.20
C SER A 74 30.36 2.85 -10.02
N SER A 75 29.65 2.43 -11.07
CA SER A 75 28.89 1.16 -11.14
C SER A 75 29.77 -0.04 -11.49
N SER A 76 30.98 0.19 -12.02
CA SER A 76 32.01 -0.82 -12.27
C SER A 76 33.00 -0.92 -11.09
N GLN A 77 33.18 0.18 -10.35
CA GLN A 77 33.99 0.31 -9.13
C GLN A 77 33.19 0.07 -7.86
N LYS A 78 31.86 0.24 -7.87
CA LYS A 78 30.96 -0.59 -7.06
C LYS A 78 30.91 -1.93 -7.74
N HIS A 79 31.83 -2.81 -7.39
CA HIS A 79 31.95 -4.15 -7.94
C HIS A 79 30.61 -4.91 -7.86
N PHE A 80 29.76 -4.79 -8.89
CA PHE A 80 28.83 -5.84 -9.31
C PHE A 80 29.64 -6.94 -10.02
N LEU A 81 30.65 -7.45 -9.30
CA LEU A 81 31.36 -8.64 -9.72
C LEU A 81 30.49 -9.82 -9.31
N PHE A 82 29.82 -10.38 -10.31
CA PHE A 82 29.39 -11.77 -10.30
C PHE A 82 30.57 -12.64 -9.82
N LYS A 83 30.57 -13.03 -8.55
CA LYS A 83 31.62 -13.88 -7.98
C LYS A 83 31.12 -15.31 -7.91
N PHE A 84 31.70 -16.17 -8.75
CA PHE A 84 31.81 -17.57 -8.38
C PHE A 84 32.63 -17.66 -7.09
N GLY A 85 32.13 -18.37 -6.08
CA GLY A 85 32.77 -18.42 -4.77
C GLY A 85 32.62 -17.14 -3.96
N VAL A 86 31.40 -16.58 -3.90
CA VAL A 86 31.07 -15.58 -2.88
C VAL A 86 31.37 -16.19 -1.50
N ASP A 87 32.17 -15.50 -0.69
CA ASP A 87 32.51 -15.88 0.69
C ASP A 87 31.28 -15.75 1.59
N ILE A 88 30.36 -16.70 1.47
CA ILE A 88 29.17 -16.82 2.30
C ILE A 88 29.09 -18.22 2.91
N LYS A 89 28.58 -18.31 4.12
CA LYS A 89 28.27 -19.58 4.78
C LYS A 89 26.78 -19.63 5.09
N LYS A 90 26.22 -20.84 5.12
CA LYS A 90 24.91 -21.06 5.75
C LYS A 90 25.04 -20.71 7.23
N ALA A 91 24.20 -19.79 7.71
CA ALA A 91 24.16 -19.44 9.13
C ALA A 91 23.64 -20.62 9.95
N GLU A 92 22.67 -21.35 9.39
CA GLU A 92 21.99 -22.47 10.01
C GLU A 92 21.87 -23.64 9.02
N ARG A 93 21.83 -24.88 9.54
CA ARG A 93 21.65 -26.08 8.71
C ARG A 93 20.21 -26.24 8.21
N ARG A 94 19.23 -25.73 8.96
CA ARG A 94 17.81 -25.86 8.64
C ARG A 94 17.41 -24.76 7.65
N ALA A 95 16.58 -25.12 6.69
CA ALA A 95 15.99 -24.14 5.77
C ALA A 95 14.95 -23.29 6.52
N ILE A 96 14.91 -21.99 6.23
CA ILE A 96 13.83 -21.09 6.69
C ILE A 96 12.53 -21.37 5.92
N PHE A 97 12.65 -21.87 4.70
CA PHE A 97 11.53 -22.30 3.86
C PHE A 97 11.93 -23.53 3.05
N GLN A 98 11.02 -24.50 2.93
CA GLN A 98 11.24 -25.69 2.11
C GLN A 98 9.95 -26.13 1.41
N ALA A 99 10.04 -26.29 0.10
CA ALA A 99 9.01 -26.83 -0.77
C ALA A 99 9.66 -27.78 -1.81
N PRO A 100 8.88 -28.60 -2.55
CA PRO A 100 9.43 -29.44 -3.61
C PRO A 100 10.23 -28.61 -4.63
N GLY A 101 11.53 -28.87 -4.77
CA GLY A 101 12.43 -28.19 -5.71
C GLY A 101 12.91 -26.79 -5.31
N LYS A 102 12.49 -26.27 -4.14
CA LYS A 102 12.88 -24.94 -3.63
C LYS A 102 13.20 -25.00 -2.14
N ALA A 103 14.35 -24.48 -1.74
CA ALA A 103 14.68 -24.29 -0.33
C ALA A 103 15.40 -22.96 -0.11
N ILE A 104 15.12 -22.28 0.99
CA ILE A 104 15.74 -21.02 1.34
C ILE A 104 16.49 -21.19 2.66
N TYR A 105 17.75 -20.76 2.72
CA TYR A 105 18.59 -20.81 3.92
C TYR A 105 19.07 -19.42 4.31
N ARG A 106 19.18 -19.15 5.61
CA ARG A 106 19.84 -17.94 6.10
C ARG A 106 21.34 -18.01 5.80
N ALA A 107 21.93 -16.90 5.36
CA ALA A 107 23.34 -16.84 5.00
C ALA A 107 24.05 -15.64 5.63
N GLU A 108 25.36 -15.78 5.83
CA GLU A 108 26.24 -14.76 6.39
C GLU A 108 27.47 -14.59 5.51
N TRP A 109 27.92 -13.35 5.35
CA TRP A 109 29.19 -13.02 4.70
C TRP A 109 30.38 -13.41 5.59
N ILE A 110 31.36 -14.11 5.02
CA ILE A 110 32.54 -14.62 5.75
C ILE A 110 33.64 -13.55 5.80
N SER A 111 34.00 -12.96 4.66
CA SER A 111 35.22 -12.14 4.55
C SER A 111 35.04 -10.66 4.83
N LYS A 112 33.83 -10.10 4.62
CA LYS A 112 33.48 -8.71 4.95
C LYS A 112 32.00 -8.63 5.34
N PRO A 113 31.62 -7.87 6.38
CA PRO A 113 30.21 -7.64 6.68
C PRO A 113 29.51 -6.98 5.48
N GLY A 114 28.40 -7.58 5.09
CA GLY A 114 27.54 -7.12 3.99
C GLY A 114 26.07 -7.08 4.41
N PRO A 115 25.15 -6.71 3.51
CA PRO A 115 23.71 -6.70 3.80
C PRO A 115 23.20 -8.09 4.16
N ALA A 116 22.04 -8.16 4.84
CA ALA A 116 21.41 -9.44 5.15
C ALA A 116 21.07 -10.22 3.87
N VAL A 117 21.39 -11.52 3.85
CA VAL A 117 21.27 -12.38 2.67
C VAL A 117 20.68 -13.75 2.98
N VAL A 118 20.09 -14.35 1.95
CA VAL A 118 19.62 -15.74 1.94
C VAL A 118 20.20 -16.51 0.75
N LEU A 119 20.21 -17.82 0.89
CA LEU A 119 20.55 -18.78 -0.15
C LEU A 119 19.28 -19.44 -0.66
N LEU A 120 18.89 -19.14 -1.89
CA LEU A 120 17.81 -19.79 -2.60
C LEU A 120 18.37 -20.98 -3.40
N LYS A 121 18.06 -22.20 -2.97
CA LYS A 121 18.37 -23.43 -3.72
C LYS A 121 17.35 -23.63 -4.83
N ILE A 122 17.85 -23.79 -6.05
CA ILE A 122 17.09 -24.15 -7.24
C ILE A 122 17.64 -25.49 -7.76
N ASP A 123 16.77 -26.48 -7.87
CA ASP A 123 17.12 -27.82 -8.33
C ASP A 123 16.85 -27.99 -9.84
N GLY A 124 17.75 -28.67 -10.56
CA GLY A 124 17.51 -29.17 -11.91
C GLY A 124 18.46 -28.64 -13.00
N ALA A 125 18.49 -29.34 -14.14
CA ALA A 125 19.40 -29.10 -15.27
C ALA A 125 19.25 -27.73 -15.96
N LYS A 126 18.21 -26.95 -15.63
CA LYS A 126 17.93 -25.61 -16.18
C LYS A 126 18.13 -24.48 -15.17
N ALA A 127 18.51 -24.79 -13.94
CA ALA A 127 18.72 -23.81 -12.87
C ALA A 127 19.74 -22.72 -13.27
N SER A 128 20.73 -23.03 -14.12
CA SER A 128 21.74 -22.07 -14.59
C SER A 128 21.14 -20.98 -15.50
N ARG A 129 20.18 -21.37 -16.36
CA ARG A 129 19.49 -20.42 -17.24
C ARG A 129 18.50 -19.55 -16.46
N GLU A 130 17.83 -20.11 -15.45
CA GLU A 130 16.95 -19.34 -14.57
C GLU A 130 17.75 -18.35 -13.72
N ALA A 131 18.86 -18.79 -13.15
CA ALA A 131 19.81 -17.95 -12.43
C ALA A 131 20.27 -16.73 -13.24
N SER A 132 20.48 -16.88 -14.55
CA SER A 132 20.87 -15.74 -15.39
C SER A 132 19.80 -14.65 -15.48
N TYR A 133 18.50 -14.99 -15.43
CA TYR A 133 17.44 -13.98 -15.41
C TYR A 133 17.38 -13.25 -14.06
N TYR A 134 17.55 -13.97 -12.95
CA TYR A 134 17.62 -13.36 -11.61
C TYR A 134 18.73 -12.32 -11.49
N VAL A 135 19.88 -12.62 -12.07
CA VAL A 135 21.04 -11.71 -12.06
C VAL A 135 20.81 -10.55 -13.01
N GLN A 136 20.34 -10.81 -14.23
CA GLN A 136 20.13 -9.78 -15.23
C GLN A 136 19.04 -8.78 -14.83
N LEU A 137 17.97 -9.24 -14.16
CA LEU A 137 16.83 -8.41 -13.81
C LEU A 137 16.91 -7.83 -12.40
N GLY A 138 17.79 -8.36 -11.54
CA GLY A 138 17.94 -7.93 -10.15
C GLY A 138 18.46 -6.50 -9.96
N CYS A 139 18.77 -5.78 -11.03
CA CYS A 139 19.09 -4.35 -10.97
C CYS A 139 17.84 -3.47 -10.75
N HIS A 140 16.63 -4.00 -10.99
CA HIS A 140 15.39 -3.26 -10.81
C HIS A 140 15.07 -3.06 -9.31
N PRO A 141 14.69 -1.85 -8.85
CA PRO A 141 14.49 -1.55 -7.42
C PRO A 141 13.39 -2.40 -6.75
N HIS A 142 12.41 -2.86 -7.53
CA HIS A 142 11.27 -3.67 -7.07
C HIS A 142 11.35 -5.15 -7.50
N ILE A 143 12.53 -5.65 -7.88
CA ILE A 143 12.80 -7.08 -8.07
C ILE A 143 13.84 -7.50 -7.04
N VAL A 144 13.67 -8.67 -6.45
CA VAL A 144 14.63 -9.19 -5.46
C VAL A 144 16.02 -9.29 -6.08
N HIS A 145 16.95 -8.54 -5.49
CA HIS A 145 18.32 -8.47 -5.93
C HIS A 145 19.04 -9.80 -5.67
N THR A 146 19.69 -10.31 -6.72
CA THR A 146 20.51 -11.51 -6.65
C THR A 146 21.98 -11.11 -6.78
N TYR A 147 22.73 -11.23 -5.68
CA TYR A 147 24.14 -10.85 -5.60
C TYR A 147 25.07 -11.80 -6.36
N GLY A 148 24.67 -13.07 -6.53
CA GLY A 148 25.47 -14.07 -7.22
C GLY A 148 24.93 -15.49 -7.06
N MET A 149 25.72 -16.47 -7.47
CA MET A 149 25.41 -17.89 -7.34
C MET A 149 26.56 -18.67 -6.68
N VAL A 150 26.21 -19.77 -6.03
CA VAL A 150 27.12 -20.76 -5.47
C VAL A 150 26.72 -22.10 -6.08
N GLU A 151 27.64 -22.73 -6.81
CA GLU A 151 27.49 -24.12 -7.23
C GLU A 151 27.52 -25.02 -6.00
N ASN A 152 26.47 -25.82 -5.81
CA ASN A 152 26.37 -26.77 -4.71
C ASN A 152 26.83 -28.16 -5.18
N ASP A 153 26.16 -28.69 -6.21
CA ASP A 153 26.46 -29.98 -6.85
C ASP A 153 26.00 -29.93 -8.33
N ALA A 154 26.39 -30.88 -9.18
CA ALA A 154 26.14 -30.86 -10.63
C ALA A 154 24.67 -30.64 -11.09
N ASN A 155 23.69 -30.85 -10.19
CA ASN A 155 22.26 -30.70 -10.47
C ASN A 155 21.54 -29.67 -9.59
N SER A 156 22.25 -28.88 -8.78
CA SER A 156 21.62 -27.86 -7.91
C SER A 156 22.48 -26.59 -7.81
N LEU A 157 21.82 -25.44 -7.94
CA LEU A 157 22.42 -24.12 -7.82
C LEU A 157 21.84 -23.39 -6.61
N MET A 158 22.65 -22.60 -5.94
CA MET A 158 22.19 -21.70 -4.88
C MET A 158 22.37 -20.25 -5.32
N LEU A 159 21.32 -19.44 -5.26
CA LEU A 159 21.38 -18.00 -5.51
C LEU A 159 21.52 -17.26 -4.20
N VAL A 160 22.42 -16.27 -4.17
CA VAL A 160 22.58 -15.35 -3.05
C VAL A 160 21.66 -14.17 -3.27
N GLN A 161 20.62 -14.03 -2.45
CA GLN A 161 19.62 -12.98 -2.59
C GLN A 161 19.59 -12.09 -1.34
N GLU A 162 19.14 -10.86 -1.51
CA GLU A 162 18.82 -9.99 -0.38
C GLU A 162 17.71 -10.60 0.49
N TYR A 163 17.84 -10.42 1.80
CA TYR A 163 16.88 -10.91 2.77
C TYR A 163 15.77 -9.88 3.01
N ALA A 164 14.52 -10.32 2.86
CA ALA A 164 13.33 -9.56 3.25
C ALA A 164 12.98 -9.89 4.72
N SER A 165 13.10 -8.92 5.62
CA SER A 165 12.90 -9.13 7.06
C SER A 165 11.44 -9.37 7.44
N GLU A 166 10.50 -8.79 6.69
CA GLU A 166 9.07 -8.82 7.01
C GLU A 166 8.33 -10.00 6.35
N GLY A 167 9.05 -10.87 5.62
CA GLY A 167 8.46 -12.02 4.94
C GLY A 167 7.71 -11.67 3.66
N ASP A 168 6.65 -12.43 3.36
CA ASP A 168 5.81 -12.23 2.18
C ASP A 168 4.54 -11.44 2.48
N LEU A 169 4.04 -10.72 1.48
CA LEU A 169 2.90 -9.83 1.63
C LEU A 169 1.61 -10.58 2.00
N ALA A 170 1.44 -11.84 1.59
CA ALA A 170 0.21 -12.59 1.88
C ALA A 170 0.12 -12.98 3.36
N GLU A 171 1.24 -13.38 3.98
CA GLU A 171 1.31 -13.63 5.42
C GLU A 171 1.07 -12.35 6.20
N LEU A 172 1.79 -11.28 5.86
CA LEU A 172 1.69 -9.98 6.52
C LEU A 172 0.25 -9.44 6.49
N LEU A 173 -0.44 -9.54 5.34
CA LEU A 173 -1.85 -9.14 5.21
C LEU A 173 -2.83 -9.90 6.11
N ARG A 174 -2.55 -11.18 6.40
CA ARG A 174 -3.42 -12.02 7.23
C ARG A 174 -3.22 -11.79 8.73
N GLU A 175 -2.07 -11.26 9.14
CA GLU A 175 -1.80 -10.95 10.54
C GLU A 175 -2.76 -9.87 11.04
N ASN A 176 -3.37 -10.07 12.20
CA ASN A 176 -4.47 -9.20 12.68
C ASN A 176 -4.04 -7.75 12.98
N GLU A 177 -2.76 -7.52 13.19
CA GLU A 177 -2.20 -6.19 13.49
C GLU A 177 -1.97 -5.37 12.22
N PHE A 178 -1.86 -6.02 11.07
CA PHE A 178 -1.53 -5.36 9.82
C PHE A 178 -2.77 -5.04 8.99
N ARG A 179 -3.15 -3.76 8.95
CA ARG A 179 -4.32 -3.28 8.20
C ARG A 179 -3.95 -2.04 7.38
N PRO A 180 -3.24 -2.19 6.24
CA PRO A 180 -2.75 -1.06 5.48
C PRO A 180 -3.91 -0.23 4.91
N SER A 181 -3.74 1.09 4.95
CA SER A 181 -4.66 2.01 4.26
C SER A 181 -4.64 1.79 2.75
N GLN A 182 -5.68 2.24 2.04
CA GLN A 182 -5.71 2.13 0.58
C GLN A 182 -4.59 2.90 -0.11
N SER A 183 -4.12 4.01 0.46
CA SER A 183 -2.95 4.74 -0.05
C SER A 183 -1.66 3.93 0.07
N VAL A 184 -1.48 3.18 1.17
CA VAL A 184 -0.35 2.26 1.34
C VAL A 184 -0.44 1.11 0.33
N LEU A 185 -1.64 0.51 0.18
CA LEU A 185 -1.86 -0.54 -0.81
C LEU A 185 -1.59 -0.05 -2.25
N LEU A 186 -2.04 1.16 -2.59
CA LEU A 186 -1.80 1.72 -3.92
C LEU A 186 -0.31 1.93 -4.21
N GLU A 187 0.47 2.38 -3.23
CA GLU A 187 1.92 2.50 -3.35
C GLU A 187 2.57 1.12 -3.55
N ILE A 188 2.18 0.12 -2.76
CA ILE A 188 2.61 -1.28 -2.95
C ILE A 188 2.28 -1.79 -4.36
N PHE A 189 1.07 -1.52 -4.87
CA PHE A 189 0.67 -1.93 -6.22
C PHE A 189 1.49 -1.25 -7.30
N LEU A 190 1.82 0.03 -7.14
CA LEU A 190 2.66 0.78 -8.07
C LEU A 190 4.07 0.19 -8.14
N GLN A 191 4.65 -0.21 -7.00
CA GLN A 191 5.96 -0.87 -6.94
C GLN A 191 5.96 -2.24 -7.64
N ILE A 192 4.93 -3.07 -7.40
CA ILE A 192 4.78 -4.38 -8.07
C ILE A 192 4.60 -4.19 -9.58
N ILE A 193 3.75 -3.24 -10.00
CA ILE A 193 3.51 -2.96 -11.41
C ILE A 193 4.76 -2.40 -12.09
N ASP A 194 5.58 -1.62 -11.40
CA ASP A 194 6.86 -1.16 -11.95
C ASP A 194 7.77 -2.34 -12.34
N ALA A 195 7.90 -3.33 -11.44
CA ALA A 195 8.60 -4.57 -11.74
C ALA A 195 7.96 -5.36 -12.88
N MET A 196 6.62 -5.44 -12.95
CA MET A 196 5.92 -6.15 -14.02
C MET A 196 6.04 -5.46 -15.38
N VAL A 197 6.09 -4.12 -15.44
CA VAL A 197 6.41 -3.38 -16.66
C VAL A 197 7.81 -3.75 -17.14
N TYR A 198 8.78 -3.79 -16.22
CA TYR A 198 10.15 -4.18 -16.54
C TYR A 198 10.23 -5.62 -17.07
N LEU A 199 9.57 -6.59 -16.42
CA LEU A 199 9.52 -7.98 -16.93
C LEU A 199 8.88 -8.05 -18.33
N ALA A 200 7.76 -7.33 -18.54
CA ALA A 200 7.07 -7.32 -19.83
C ALA A 200 7.95 -6.74 -20.96
N ASP A 201 8.73 -5.70 -20.69
CA ASP A 201 9.64 -5.10 -21.67
C ASP A 201 10.80 -6.04 -22.07
N TYR A 202 11.18 -6.98 -21.20
CA TYR A 202 12.11 -8.07 -21.52
C TYR A 202 11.42 -9.32 -22.12
N GLY A 203 10.10 -9.25 -22.37
CA GLY A 203 9.32 -10.39 -22.87
C GLY A 203 9.19 -11.54 -21.86
N ILE A 204 9.36 -11.25 -20.57
CA ILE A 204 9.28 -12.22 -19.49
C ILE A 204 7.88 -12.18 -18.90
N VAL A 205 7.25 -13.35 -18.82
CA VAL A 205 5.94 -13.53 -18.20
C VAL A 205 6.15 -14.29 -16.89
N HIS A 206 5.66 -13.71 -15.80
CA HIS A 206 5.84 -14.18 -14.44
C HIS A 206 5.21 -15.55 -14.23
N GLY A 207 3.94 -15.71 -14.61
CA GLY A 207 3.23 -17.00 -14.60
C GLY A 207 2.64 -17.43 -13.25
N ASP A 208 3.16 -16.89 -12.14
CA ASP A 208 2.60 -17.09 -10.80
C ASP A 208 2.52 -15.81 -9.94
N LEU A 209 1.95 -14.73 -10.48
CA LEU A 209 1.86 -13.46 -9.74
C LEU A 209 0.79 -13.52 -8.63
N ALA A 210 1.19 -13.36 -7.38
CA ALA A 210 0.34 -13.42 -6.17
C ALA A 210 1.02 -12.71 -4.97
N CYS A 211 0.29 -12.37 -3.91
CA CYS A 211 0.90 -11.68 -2.74
C CYS A 211 2.01 -12.50 -2.09
N ARG A 212 1.91 -13.84 -2.10
CA ARG A 212 2.96 -14.75 -1.57
C ARG A 212 4.30 -14.66 -2.30
N ASN A 213 4.31 -14.13 -3.52
CA ASN A 213 5.52 -13.94 -4.35
C ASN A 213 5.97 -12.48 -4.37
N VAL A 214 5.44 -11.66 -3.44
CA VAL A 214 5.87 -10.29 -3.17
C VAL A 214 6.49 -10.26 -1.78
N LEU A 215 7.77 -9.95 -1.70
CA LEU A 215 8.51 -9.86 -0.44
C LEU A 215 8.51 -8.42 0.08
N VAL A 216 8.38 -8.28 1.40
CA VAL A 216 8.31 -7.00 2.09
C VAL A 216 9.64 -6.71 2.79
N PHE A 217 10.31 -5.62 2.39
CA PHE A 217 11.63 -5.22 2.92
C PHE A 217 11.53 -4.12 3.97
N ARG A 218 10.53 -3.25 3.80
CA ARG A 218 10.16 -2.23 4.78
C ARG A 218 8.67 -2.05 4.70
N PHE A 219 8.06 -1.87 5.86
CA PHE A 219 6.63 -1.61 5.96
C PHE A 219 6.35 -0.42 6.86
N ASN A 220 5.35 0.37 6.49
CA ASN A 220 4.76 1.43 7.29
C ASN A 220 3.27 1.56 6.93
N ASP A 221 2.40 1.38 7.91
CA ASP A 221 0.94 1.44 7.76
C ASP A 221 0.39 2.87 7.62
N VAL A 222 1.20 3.87 7.94
CA VAL A 222 0.84 5.30 7.94
C VAL A 222 1.39 6.04 6.72
N ASP A 223 2.70 5.95 6.46
CA ASP A 223 3.39 6.64 5.36
C ASP A 223 3.63 5.68 4.18
N PRO A 224 2.85 5.79 3.07
CA PRO A 224 3.04 4.96 1.89
C PRO A 224 4.49 4.95 1.39
N GLN A 225 5.19 6.08 1.43
CA GLN A 225 6.52 6.24 0.83
C GLN A 225 7.63 5.49 1.57
N GLN A 226 7.40 5.05 2.81
CA GLN A 226 8.36 4.25 3.57
C GLN A 226 8.28 2.75 3.24
N ASN A 227 7.25 2.32 2.52
CA ASN A 227 7.06 0.93 2.13
C ASN A 227 8.01 0.54 1.00
N LEU A 228 8.59 -0.65 1.10
CA LEU A 228 9.39 -1.24 0.04
C LEU A 228 9.01 -2.70 -0.13
N VAL A 229 8.43 -3.01 -1.29
CA VAL A 229 8.15 -4.37 -1.72
C VAL A 229 8.95 -4.73 -2.96
N LYS A 230 9.27 -6.01 -3.10
CA LYS A 230 9.96 -6.53 -4.28
C LYS A 230 9.39 -7.85 -4.73
N LEU A 231 9.30 -8.01 -6.04
CA LEU A 231 8.82 -9.20 -6.71
C LEU A 231 9.90 -10.29 -6.73
N THR A 232 9.50 -11.54 -6.47
CA THR A 232 10.36 -12.72 -6.53
C THR A 232 9.69 -13.83 -7.33
N ASP A 233 10.38 -14.95 -7.53
CA ASP A 233 9.84 -16.19 -8.12
C ASP A 233 9.31 -16.08 -9.56
N PHE A 234 9.70 -15.03 -10.27
CA PHE A 234 9.39 -14.88 -11.70
C PHE A 234 10.10 -15.98 -12.51
N GLY A 235 9.38 -16.58 -13.45
CA GLY A 235 9.97 -17.53 -14.39
C GLY A 235 10.31 -18.92 -13.82
N LEU A 236 10.20 -19.16 -12.51
CA LEU A 236 10.41 -20.49 -11.88
C LEU A 236 9.38 -21.54 -12.30
N THR A 237 8.27 -21.14 -12.91
CA THR A 237 7.24 -22.04 -13.45
C THR A 237 7.46 -22.42 -14.93
N ARG A 238 8.41 -21.81 -15.66
CA ARG A 238 8.27 -21.67 -17.13
C ARG A 238 9.45 -22.08 -18.02
N ALA A 239 10.52 -22.68 -17.50
CA ALA A 239 11.57 -23.25 -18.36
C ALA A 239 11.38 -24.73 -18.73
N SER A 240 10.16 -25.29 -18.71
CA SER A 240 9.94 -26.69 -19.09
C SER A 240 9.19 -26.86 -20.42
N THR A 241 9.94 -26.99 -21.50
CA THR A 241 9.62 -27.95 -22.57
C THR A 241 9.64 -29.42 -22.09
N LEU A 242 9.47 -29.66 -20.79
CA LEU A 242 9.33 -30.96 -20.12
C LEU A 242 7.96 -31.11 -19.42
N TYR A 243 7.05 -30.16 -19.64
CA TYR A 243 5.62 -30.33 -19.32
C TYR A 243 4.77 -30.54 -20.57
N SER A 244 5.39 -30.79 -21.73
CA SER A 244 4.71 -31.43 -22.85
C SER A 244 4.93 -32.94 -22.77
N VAL A 245 3.86 -33.71 -22.57
CA VAL A 245 3.77 -35.02 -23.22
C VAL A 245 2.64 -34.93 -24.22
N VAL A 246 3.01 -34.82 -25.48
CA VAL A 246 2.22 -35.33 -26.59
C VAL A 246 2.17 -36.83 -26.41
N GLY A 247 1.01 -37.36 -26.00
CA GLY A 247 0.63 -38.76 -26.13
C GLY A 247 1.42 -39.76 -25.28
N SER A 248 0.68 -40.72 -24.74
CA SER A 248 1.14 -41.98 -24.15
C SER A 248 1.26 -42.01 -22.62
N THR A 249 0.74 -43.11 -22.10
CA THR A 249 0.51 -43.51 -20.72
C THR A 249 1.80 -43.63 -19.89
N ALA A 250 2.22 -42.55 -19.21
CA ALA A 250 3.03 -42.59 -17.98
C ALA A 250 3.09 -41.19 -17.37
N ALA A 251 2.22 -40.91 -16.41
CA ALA A 251 2.13 -39.63 -15.72
C ALA A 251 3.13 -39.56 -14.54
N THR A 252 4.11 -38.65 -14.59
CA THR A 252 4.88 -38.21 -13.40
C THR A 252 5.63 -36.90 -13.65
N THR A 253 4.90 -35.78 -13.72
CA THR A 253 5.19 -34.48 -13.05
C THR A 253 4.15 -33.45 -13.51
N LEU A 254 3.19 -33.15 -12.63
CA LEU A 254 2.07 -32.23 -12.90
C LEU A 254 2.58 -30.79 -13.08
N VAL A 255 2.11 -30.09 -14.11
CA VAL A 255 2.17 -28.62 -14.18
C VAL A 255 1.25 -28.09 -13.09
N VAL A 256 1.79 -27.61 -11.99
CA VAL A 256 0.98 -27.00 -10.94
C VAL A 256 0.63 -25.58 -11.39
N VAL A 257 -0.55 -25.44 -12.00
CA VAL A 257 -1.11 -24.13 -12.34
C VAL A 257 -1.67 -23.51 -11.04
N PRO A 258 -1.35 -22.25 -10.71
CA PRO A 258 -1.91 -21.56 -9.55
C PRO A 258 -3.37 -21.19 -9.83
N LEU A 259 -4.25 -22.19 -9.80
CA LEU A 259 -5.62 -22.16 -10.32
C LEU A 259 -6.40 -20.89 -9.95
N ARG A 260 -6.33 -20.48 -8.68
CA ARG A 260 -7.08 -19.34 -8.14
C ARG A 260 -6.60 -18.00 -8.69
N TYR A 261 -5.34 -17.90 -9.11
CA TYR A 261 -4.71 -16.71 -9.69
C TYR A 261 -4.73 -16.73 -11.23
N ALA A 262 -4.60 -17.91 -11.84
CA ALA A 262 -4.41 -18.06 -13.28
C ALA A 262 -5.60 -17.57 -14.13
N ALA A 263 -5.32 -16.94 -15.27
CA ALA A 263 -6.36 -16.45 -16.18
C ALA A 263 -7.17 -17.60 -16.86
N PRO A 264 -8.42 -17.37 -17.30
CA PRO A 264 -9.26 -18.40 -17.91
C PRO A 264 -8.61 -19.13 -19.10
N GLU A 265 -7.89 -18.42 -19.97
CA GLU A 265 -7.20 -18.99 -21.14
C GLU A 265 -6.07 -19.95 -20.75
N ILE A 266 -5.49 -19.80 -19.55
CA ILE A 266 -4.51 -20.74 -19.00
C ILE A 266 -5.19 -22.03 -18.54
N LEU A 267 -6.47 -21.94 -18.12
CA LEU A 267 -7.25 -23.08 -17.65
C LEU A 267 -7.89 -23.91 -18.78
N GLN A 268 -7.98 -23.35 -20.00
CA GLN A 268 -8.63 -24.00 -21.15
C GLN A 268 -7.72 -24.97 -21.91
N SER A 269 -6.40 -24.78 -21.87
CA SER A 269 -5.44 -25.57 -22.64
C SER A 269 -4.43 -26.28 -21.74
N SER A 270 -4.09 -27.51 -22.09
CA SER A 270 -3.05 -28.31 -21.42
C SER A 270 -1.62 -27.89 -21.80
N GLY A 271 -1.38 -26.64 -22.18
CA GLY A 271 -0.12 -26.17 -22.77
C GLY A 271 0.31 -24.77 -22.35
N LEU A 272 1.62 -24.52 -22.41
CA LEU A 272 2.27 -23.26 -21.98
C LEU A 272 2.07 -22.08 -22.94
N SER A 273 1.42 -22.29 -24.09
CA SER A 273 1.31 -21.30 -25.18
C SER A 273 0.45 -20.08 -24.86
N ASN A 274 -0.43 -20.17 -23.86
CA ASN A 274 -1.39 -19.11 -23.55
C ASN A 274 -0.89 -18.12 -22.49
N TYR A 275 0.27 -18.38 -21.88
CA TYR A 275 0.90 -17.45 -20.94
C TYR A 275 1.42 -16.22 -21.68
N SER A 276 0.96 -15.05 -21.25
CA SER A 276 1.25 -13.76 -21.85
C SER A 276 1.28 -12.67 -20.79
N GLU A 277 1.69 -11.46 -21.17
CA GLU A 277 1.52 -10.27 -20.31
C GLU A 277 0.06 -10.17 -19.82
N LYS A 278 -0.91 -10.50 -20.67
CA LYS A 278 -2.34 -10.42 -20.36
C LYS A 278 -2.82 -11.46 -19.35
N SER A 279 -2.16 -12.61 -19.27
CA SER A 279 -2.44 -13.58 -18.21
C SER A 279 -1.87 -13.11 -16.86
N ASP A 280 -0.70 -12.45 -16.87
CA ASP A 280 -0.16 -11.85 -15.65
C ASP A 280 -0.97 -10.63 -15.18
N VAL A 281 -1.51 -9.83 -16.11
CA VAL A 281 -2.43 -8.73 -15.77
C VAL A 281 -3.68 -9.26 -15.04
N TYR A 282 -4.23 -10.39 -15.48
CA TYR A 282 -5.33 -11.04 -14.76
C TYR A 282 -4.91 -11.43 -13.33
N SER A 283 -3.75 -12.06 -13.19
CA SER A 283 -3.17 -12.44 -11.89
C SER A 283 -2.91 -11.21 -11.00
N MET A 284 -2.45 -10.09 -11.57
CA MET A 284 -2.30 -8.81 -10.86
C MET A 284 -3.64 -8.32 -10.31
N GLY A 285 -4.74 -8.47 -11.07
CA GLY A 285 -6.08 -8.18 -10.57
C GLY A 285 -6.44 -9.02 -9.34
N ILE A 286 -6.13 -10.32 -9.37
CA ILE A 286 -6.35 -11.23 -8.23
C ILE A 286 -5.48 -10.84 -7.03
N LEU A 287 -4.21 -10.46 -7.26
CA LEU A 287 -3.28 -9.98 -6.23
C LEU A 287 -3.81 -8.70 -5.57
N MET A 288 -4.26 -7.71 -6.35
CA MET A 288 -4.85 -6.48 -5.80
C MET A 288 -6.12 -6.77 -4.99
N TRP A 289 -6.95 -7.73 -5.44
CA TRP A 289 -8.11 -8.17 -4.68
C TRP A 289 -7.72 -8.86 -3.36
N GLU A 290 -6.73 -9.76 -3.38
CA GLU A 290 -6.22 -10.45 -2.18
C GLU A 290 -5.73 -9.42 -1.15
N ALA A 291 -4.97 -8.41 -1.59
CA ALA A 291 -4.50 -7.33 -0.75
C ALA A 291 -5.63 -6.45 -0.19
N CYS A 292 -6.60 -6.06 -1.02
CA CYS A 292 -7.78 -5.31 -0.56
C CYS A 292 -8.69 -6.12 0.37
N SER A 293 -8.59 -7.45 0.34
CA SER A 293 -9.36 -8.39 1.17
C SER A 293 -8.56 -8.87 2.38
N GLN A 294 -7.52 -8.14 2.80
CA GLN A 294 -6.71 -8.48 3.97
C GLN A 294 -6.11 -9.89 3.89
N GLY A 295 -5.61 -10.27 2.71
CA GLY A 295 -4.93 -11.55 2.51
C GLY A 295 -5.87 -12.76 2.44
N GLN A 296 -7.18 -12.54 2.26
CA GLN A 296 -8.14 -13.62 2.03
C GLN A 296 -7.78 -14.42 0.77
N LEU A 297 -7.82 -15.75 0.87
CA LEU A 297 -7.61 -16.62 -0.27
C LEU A 297 -8.68 -16.36 -1.36
N PRO A 298 -8.30 -16.13 -2.64
CA PRO A 298 -9.28 -15.95 -3.70
C PRO A 298 -10.19 -17.16 -3.86
N TYR A 299 -11.50 -16.91 -3.97
CA TYR A 299 -12.55 -17.94 -4.01
C TYR A 299 -12.59 -18.84 -2.76
N ALA A 300 -12.21 -18.33 -1.58
CA ALA A 300 -12.15 -19.12 -0.33
C ALA A 300 -13.45 -19.88 0.02
N LEU A 301 -14.61 -19.37 -0.42
CA LEU A 301 -15.92 -20.00 -0.18
C LEU A 301 -16.19 -21.24 -1.06
N ILE A 302 -15.34 -21.49 -2.06
CA ILE A 302 -15.44 -22.64 -2.97
C ILE A 302 -14.32 -23.63 -2.62
N GLU A 303 -14.70 -24.74 -2.01
CA GLU A 303 -13.77 -25.81 -1.61
C GLU A 303 -13.25 -26.61 -2.81
N ASP A 304 -14.11 -26.92 -3.78
CA ASP A 304 -13.73 -27.69 -4.98
C ASP A 304 -13.05 -26.80 -6.03
N ASP A 305 -11.79 -27.08 -6.30
CA ASP A 305 -10.98 -26.42 -7.32
C ASP A 305 -11.56 -26.60 -8.75
N ASN A 306 -12.29 -27.69 -9.04
CA ASN A 306 -12.99 -27.82 -10.32
C ASN A 306 -14.13 -26.82 -10.47
N GLU A 307 -14.78 -26.49 -9.35
CA GLU A 307 -15.84 -25.48 -9.33
C GLU A 307 -15.26 -24.07 -9.49
N VAL A 308 -14.13 -23.78 -8.84
CA VAL A 308 -13.37 -22.52 -9.08
C VAL A 308 -13.01 -22.41 -10.57
N ARG A 309 -12.50 -23.48 -11.18
CA ARG A 309 -12.21 -23.52 -12.62
C ARG A 309 -13.47 -23.19 -13.44
N ARG A 310 -14.59 -23.84 -13.14
CA ARG A 310 -15.87 -23.64 -13.84
C ARG A 310 -16.34 -22.19 -13.75
N CYS A 311 -16.33 -21.58 -12.56
CA CYS A 311 -16.71 -20.18 -12.35
C CYS A 311 -15.87 -19.25 -13.22
N LYS A 312 -14.54 -19.42 -13.20
CA LYS A 312 -13.61 -18.59 -14.00
C LYS A 312 -13.83 -18.75 -15.49
N LEU A 313 -14.10 -19.96 -15.98
CA LEU A 313 -14.39 -20.22 -17.39
C LEU A 313 -15.73 -19.64 -17.85
N LYS A 314 -16.71 -19.52 -16.95
CA LYS A 314 -17.98 -18.82 -17.23
C LYS A 314 -17.84 -17.29 -17.22
N GLY A 315 -16.73 -16.76 -16.69
CA GLY A 315 -16.51 -15.33 -16.52
C GLY A 315 -17.11 -14.77 -15.23
N GLU A 316 -17.39 -15.62 -14.25
CA GLU A 316 -17.72 -15.19 -12.89
C GLU A 316 -16.47 -14.57 -12.25
N ILE A 317 -16.62 -13.39 -11.64
CA ILE A 317 -15.54 -12.65 -10.99
C ILE A 317 -15.77 -12.57 -9.47
N LEU A 318 -14.73 -12.22 -8.72
CA LEU A 318 -14.81 -12.03 -7.28
C LEU A 318 -15.68 -10.80 -6.94
N ASN A 319 -16.24 -10.77 -5.73
CA ASN A 319 -16.99 -9.62 -5.22
C ASN A 319 -16.03 -8.51 -4.78
N ARG A 320 -16.49 -7.26 -4.81
CA ARG A 320 -15.72 -6.12 -4.29
C ARG A 320 -15.47 -6.29 -2.78
N PRO A 321 -14.23 -6.19 -2.29
CA PRO A 321 -13.94 -6.20 -0.86
C PRO A 321 -14.58 -4.98 -0.17
N GLU A 322 -15.05 -5.14 1.07
CA GLU A 322 -15.83 -4.10 1.78
C GLU A 322 -15.10 -2.75 1.85
N ASN A 323 -13.78 -2.78 2.07
CA ASN A 323 -12.95 -1.60 2.26
C ASN A 323 -12.20 -1.18 0.98
N CYS A 324 -12.60 -1.65 -0.21
CA CYS A 324 -11.96 -1.31 -1.47
C CYS A 324 -12.66 -0.11 -2.14
N ASP A 325 -11.91 0.94 -2.47
CA ASP A 325 -12.41 2.12 -3.16
C ASP A 325 -13.03 1.75 -4.51
N GLU A 326 -14.11 2.43 -4.88
CA GLU A 326 -14.85 2.11 -6.11
C GLU A 326 -14.02 2.34 -7.37
N THR A 327 -13.20 3.39 -7.41
CA THR A 327 -12.35 3.68 -8.56
C THR A 327 -11.18 2.71 -8.66
N LEU A 328 -10.59 2.30 -7.54
CA LEU A 328 -9.62 1.20 -7.50
C LEU A 328 -10.26 -0.12 -7.95
N TRP A 329 -11.46 -0.43 -7.46
CA TRP A 329 -12.21 -1.62 -7.84
C TRP A 329 -12.48 -1.69 -9.35
N ASN A 330 -12.87 -0.57 -9.96
CA ASN A 330 -13.08 -0.49 -11.40
C ASN A 330 -11.78 -0.79 -12.19
N ILE A 331 -10.61 -0.40 -11.67
CA ILE A 331 -9.31 -0.76 -12.26
C ILE A 331 -9.04 -2.26 -12.11
N ILE A 332 -9.31 -2.84 -10.93
CA ILE A 332 -9.16 -4.29 -10.68
C ILE A 332 -10.04 -5.10 -11.65
N VAL A 333 -11.33 -4.76 -11.78
CA VAL A 333 -12.27 -5.48 -12.66
C VAL A 333 -11.83 -5.47 -14.12
N ARG A 334 -11.22 -4.37 -14.60
CA ARG A 334 -10.67 -4.29 -15.98
C ARG A 334 -9.56 -5.31 -16.24
N CYS A 335 -8.86 -5.78 -15.21
CA CYS A 335 -7.86 -6.85 -15.32
C CYS A 335 -8.50 -8.22 -15.61
N TRP A 336 -9.79 -8.39 -15.32
CA TRP A 336 -10.51 -9.66 -15.45
C TRP A 336 -11.43 -9.74 -16.67
N HIS A 337 -11.18 -8.91 -17.69
CA HIS A 337 -11.92 -9.02 -18.95
C HIS A 337 -11.77 -10.43 -19.54
N ARG A 338 -12.87 -10.97 -20.06
CA ARG A 338 -12.95 -12.36 -20.56
C ARG A 338 -11.97 -12.62 -21.70
N GLN A 339 -11.90 -11.72 -22.66
CA GLN A 339 -10.89 -11.73 -23.73
C GLN A 339 -9.60 -11.10 -23.20
N SER A 340 -8.47 -11.81 -23.37
CA SER A 340 -7.16 -11.39 -22.86
C SER A 340 -6.68 -10.09 -23.53
N GLU A 341 -7.00 -9.88 -24.81
CA GLU A 341 -6.57 -8.72 -25.59
C GLU A 341 -7.19 -7.40 -25.09
N ALA A 342 -8.40 -7.48 -24.51
CA ALA A 342 -9.11 -6.33 -23.97
C ALA A 342 -8.69 -5.96 -22.54
N ARG A 343 -7.88 -6.79 -21.87
CA ARG A 343 -7.24 -6.42 -20.60
C ARG A 343 -6.18 -5.34 -20.88
N PRO A 344 -5.91 -4.41 -19.95
CA PRO A 344 -4.85 -3.42 -20.12
C PRO A 344 -3.47 -4.08 -20.25
N THR A 345 -2.47 -3.36 -20.76
CA THR A 345 -1.05 -3.71 -20.54
C THR A 345 -0.62 -3.26 -19.15
N PHE A 346 0.51 -3.73 -18.63
CA PHE A 346 1.05 -3.23 -17.37
C PHE A 346 1.36 -1.73 -17.43
N LYS A 347 1.78 -1.22 -18.60
CA LYS A 347 1.97 0.22 -18.82
C LYS A 347 0.67 1.02 -18.66
N MET A 348 -0.43 0.54 -19.24
CA MET A 348 -1.75 1.17 -19.11
C MET A 348 -2.32 1.04 -17.69
N LEU A 349 -2.08 -0.10 -17.03
CA LEU A 349 -2.50 -0.33 -15.66
C LEU A 349 -1.74 0.61 -14.70
N LYS A 350 -0.42 0.77 -14.89
CA LYS A 350 0.41 1.73 -14.16
C LYS A 350 -0.12 3.16 -14.30
N GLN A 351 -0.43 3.58 -15.53
CA GLN A 351 -1.02 4.90 -15.77
C GLN A 351 -2.33 5.09 -15.03
N SER A 352 -3.21 4.09 -15.05
CA SER A 352 -4.51 4.15 -14.36
C SER A 352 -4.34 4.29 -12.84
N LEU A 353 -3.38 3.57 -12.24
CA LEU A 353 -3.07 3.68 -10.81
C LEU A 353 -2.37 4.99 -10.45
N LEU A 354 -1.49 5.51 -11.30
CA LEU A 354 -0.85 6.83 -11.10
C LEU A 354 -1.87 7.96 -11.20
N GLU A 355 -2.84 7.86 -12.12
CA GLU A 355 -3.97 8.80 -12.20
C GLU A 355 -4.83 8.71 -10.94
N LEU A 356 -5.09 7.50 -10.43
CA LEU A 356 -5.79 7.31 -9.17
C LEU A 356 -5.01 7.92 -7.99
N GLN A 357 -3.70 7.68 -7.91
CA GLN A 357 -2.84 8.25 -6.87
C GLN A 357 -2.86 9.78 -6.93
N LYS A 358 -2.75 10.36 -8.12
CA LYS A 358 -2.88 11.81 -8.35
C LYS A 358 -4.26 12.31 -7.95
N ARG A 359 -5.33 11.57 -8.22
CA ARG A 359 -6.69 11.94 -7.81
C ARG A 359 -6.87 11.87 -6.31
N TRP A 360 -6.31 10.89 -5.62
CA TRP A 360 -6.35 10.83 -4.16
C TRP A 360 -5.48 11.91 -3.51
N ALA A 361 -4.30 12.19 -4.08
CA ALA A 361 -3.46 13.30 -3.67
C ALA A 361 -4.12 14.65 -3.98
N ALA A 362 -4.78 14.79 -5.13
CA ALA A 362 -5.54 15.96 -5.52
C ALA A 362 -6.79 16.10 -4.67
N SER A 363 -7.53 15.04 -4.31
CA SER A 363 -8.61 15.15 -3.33
C SER A 363 -8.07 15.57 -1.97
N SER A 364 -6.90 15.08 -1.58
CA SER A 364 -6.21 15.54 -0.35
C SER A 364 -5.75 17.00 -0.46
N ASN A 365 -5.34 17.46 -1.65
CA ASN A 365 -4.86 18.81 -1.93
C ASN A 365 -5.96 19.80 -2.36
N ASP A 366 -7.11 19.33 -2.83
CA ASP A 366 -8.33 20.07 -3.16
C ASP A 366 -9.16 20.23 -1.90
N ILE A 367 -9.05 19.31 -0.95
CA ILE A 367 -9.35 19.60 0.46
C ILE A 367 -8.44 20.74 0.95
N GLN A 368 -7.15 20.78 0.60
CA GLN A 368 -6.27 21.91 0.97
C GLN A 368 -6.47 23.21 0.14
N ASN A 369 -6.91 23.14 -1.12
CA ASN A 369 -7.00 24.28 -2.06
C ASN A 369 -8.42 24.81 -2.29
N ASN A 370 -9.48 23.99 -2.26
CA ASN A 370 -10.87 24.48 -2.27
C ASN A 370 -11.27 25.09 -0.92
N ASP A 371 -10.49 24.85 0.14
CA ASP A 371 -10.57 25.56 1.42
C ASP A 371 -10.16 27.05 1.33
N MET A 372 -9.56 27.50 0.22
CA MET A 372 -9.26 28.93 0.02
C MET A 372 -10.40 29.75 -0.58
N GLN A 373 -11.48 29.15 -1.10
CA GLN A 373 -12.58 29.92 -1.71
C GLN A 373 -14.01 29.51 -1.30
N ASN A 374 -14.23 28.48 -0.47
CA ASN A 374 -15.57 28.23 0.09
C ASN A 374 -15.55 27.56 1.49
N LYS A 375 -15.16 28.31 2.53
CA LYS A 375 -15.11 27.90 3.95
C LYS A 375 -16.49 27.46 4.50
N LYS A 376 -16.62 26.23 5.00
CA LYS A 376 -17.71 25.82 5.93
C LYS A 376 -17.13 25.38 7.28
N THR A 377 -17.53 26.09 8.33
CA THR A 377 -17.19 25.86 9.76
C THR A 377 -17.79 24.58 10.31
N VAL A 378 -17.05 23.85 11.15
CA VAL A 378 -17.57 22.67 11.87
C VAL A 378 -18.23 23.09 13.18
N THR A 379 -19.55 22.97 13.25
CA THR A 379 -20.35 23.29 14.45
C THR A 379 -20.87 22.06 15.18
N THR A 380 -20.65 20.86 14.63
CA THR A 380 -21.23 19.59 15.08
C THR A 380 -20.16 18.49 15.08
N LEU A 381 -20.01 17.80 16.20
CA LEU A 381 -19.15 16.62 16.37
C LEU A 381 -20.02 15.42 16.78
N ASP A 382 -20.07 14.40 15.93
CA ASP A 382 -20.83 13.17 16.15
C ASP A 382 -19.88 11.99 16.41
N LEU A 383 -19.87 11.51 17.65
CA LEU A 383 -19.07 10.37 18.10
C LEU A 383 -19.95 9.18 18.50
N THR A 384 -21.18 9.12 17.99
CA THR A 384 -22.14 8.06 18.27
C THR A 384 -21.56 6.69 17.91
N GLY A 385 -21.42 5.82 18.91
CA GLY A 385 -20.92 4.45 18.75
C GLY A 385 -19.54 4.33 18.09
N LYS A 386 -18.57 5.21 18.36
CA LYS A 386 -17.19 5.20 17.77
C LYS A 386 -16.09 4.64 18.70
N GLN A 387 -15.15 3.85 18.17
CA GLN A 387 -14.07 3.19 18.96
C GLN A 387 -12.87 4.10 19.05
N ILE A 388 -12.78 4.78 20.17
CA ILE A 388 -11.67 5.65 20.48
C ILE A 388 -10.96 5.02 21.68
N GLY A 389 -9.72 4.57 21.50
CA GLY A 389 -8.82 4.19 22.60
C GLY A 389 -8.16 5.43 23.21
N ASP A 390 -7.40 5.27 24.29
CA ASP A 390 -6.82 6.39 25.04
C ASP A 390 -6.00 7.35 24.14
N GLU A 391 -5.23 6.83 23.18
CA GLU A 391 -4.49 7.67 22.22
C GLU A 391 -5.40 8.42 21.23
N GLY A 392 -6.49 7.78 20.78
CA GLY A 392 -7.46 8.41 19.88
C GLY A 392 -8.27 9.51 20.58
N ALA A 393 -8.55 9.34 21.87
CA ALA A 393 -9.27 10.34 22.66
C ALA A 393 -8.36 11.52 22.97
N GLN A 394 -7.06 11.28 23.20
CA GLN A 394 -6.04 12.31 23.26
C GLN A 394 -5.89 13.06 21.93
N HIS A 395 -6.00 12.37 20.78
CA HIS A 395 -5.95 13.01 19.46
C HIS A 395 -7.20 13.87 19.21
N VAL A 396 -8.41 13.37 19.49
CA VAL A 396 -9.64 14.17 19.37
C VAL A 396 -9.62 15.34 20.35
N ALA A 397 -9.12 15.12 21.58
CA ALA A 397 -8.96 16.17 22.58
C ALA A 397 -7.94 17.24 22.15
N GLY A 398 -6.81 16.83 21.56
CA GLY A 398 -5.79 17.70 20.99
C GLY A 398 -6.32 18.51 19.81
N ILE A 399 -7.01 17.86 18.86
CA ILE A 399 -7.66 18.51 17.70
C ILE A 399 -8.70 19.55 18.15
N LEU A 400 -9.39 19.31 19.26
CA LEU A 400 -10.38 20.22 19.81
C LEU A 400 -9.77 21.31 20.73
N GLN A 401 -8.57 21.10 21.28
CA GLN A 401 -7.81 22.10 22.05
C GLN A 401 -7.06 23.09 21.13
N ASP A 402 -6.52 22.62 20.00
CA ASP A 402 -5.84 23.44 18.98
C ASP A 402 -6.81 24.14 18.01
N ASN A 403 -8.12 24.01 18.26
CA ASN A 403 -9.21 24.46 17.41
C ASN A 403 -9.42 25.99 17.49
N LYS A 404 -8.39 26.76 17.10
CA LYS A 404 -8.54 28.17 16.73
C LYS A 404 -8.94 28.38 15.27
N GLU A 405 -8.87 27.38 14.38
CA GLU A 405 -9.51 27.37 13.06
C GLU A 405 -9.57 25.94 12.45
N HIS A 406 -10.79 25.46 12.12
CA HIS A 406 -11.22 24.30 11.26
C HIS A 406 -10.63 22.89 11.62
N HIS A 407 -11.34 21.74 11.63
CA HIS A 407 -11.92 20.89 10.56
C HIS A 407 -12.73 19.70 11.16
N GLN A 408 -13.35 18.87 10.30
CA GLN A 408 -14.38 17.85 10.55
C GLN A 408 -13.78 16.44 10.73
N LEU A 409 -14.26 15.64 11.70
CA LEU A 409 -13.91 14.22 11.83
C LEU A 409 -15.17 13.33 11.86
N ASN A 410 -15.24 12.39 10.91
CA ASN A 410 -16.17 11.27 10.86
C ASN A 410 -15.32 10.04 10.53
N TYR A 411 -15.36 8.93 11.29
CA TYR A 411 -15.29 7.52 10.83
C TYR A 411 -15.22 6.52 12.03
N LEU A 412 -15.93 5.38 11.90
CA LEU A 412 -15.71 4.03 12.48
C LEU A 412 -16.04 3.69 13.98
N LEU A 413 -16.52 2.45 14.19
CA LEU A 413 -17.36 1.89 15.29
C LEU A 413 -16.64 1.40 16.58
N ALA A 414 -17.12 1.74 17.82
CA ALA A 414 -17.17 1.01 19.15
C ALA A 414 -17.29 1.92 20.44
N GLN A 415 -16.89 1.47 21.66
CA GLN A 415 -17.42 1.88 22.98
C GLN A 415 -16.60 2.94 23.78
N ILE A 416 -17.12 4.16 24.00
CA ILE A 416 -16.50 5.20 24.88
C ILE A 416 -16.62 4.83 26.37
N SER A 417 -15.49 4.79 27.10
CA SER A 417 -15.41 4.52 28.56
C SER A 417 -15.45 5.80 29.42
N PRO A 418 -15.61 5.71 30.76
CA PRO A 418 -15.60 6.89 31.64
C PRO A 418 -14.31 7.72 31.58
N ASN A 419 -13.16 7.09 31.29
CA ASN A 419 -11.87 7.80 31.18
C ASN A 419 -11.81 8.67 29.92
N HIS A 420 -12.38 8.20 28.81
CA HIS A 420 -12.47 8.97 27.58
C HIS A 420 -13.42 10.18 27.74
N ALA A 421 -14.51 10.03 28.51
CA ALA A 421 -15.38 11.16 28.87
C ALA A 421 -14.65 12.27 29.67
N ARG A 422 -13.60 11.91 30.43
CA ARG A 422 -12.74 12.90 31.11
C ARG A 422 -11.96 13.76 30.12
N GLU A 423 -11.51 13.17 29.02
CA GLU A 423 -10.74 13.88 28.00
C GLU A 423 -11.64 14.81 27.20
N PHE A 424 -12.83 14.35 26.79
CA PHE A 424 -13.84 15.23 26.19
C PHE A 424 -14.24 16.39 27.11
N ALA A 425 -14.32 16.14 28.42
CA ALA A 425 -14.58 17.19 29.39
C ALA A 425 -13.46 18.23 29.44
N ALA A 426 -12.19 17.80 29.53
CA ALA A 426 -11.04 18.71 29.54
C ALA A 426 -11.02 19.59 28.27
N THR A 427 -11.40 19.01 27.14
CA THR A 427 -11.52 19.70 25.87
C THR A 427 -12.69 20.69 25.81
N LEU A 428 -13.87 20.29 26.27
CA LEU A 428 -15.05 21.17 26.31
C LEU A 428 -14.81 22.40 27.20
N GLN A 429 -13.92 22.33 28.19
CA GLN A 429 -13.57 23.46 29.03
C GLN A 429 -12.84 24.58 28.27
N THR A 430 -12.08 24.24 27.23
CA THR A 430 -11.29 25.22 26.46
C THR A 430 -11.88 25.50 25.08
N ASN A 431 -12.72 24.62 24.55
CA ASN A 431 -13.31 24.77 23.23
C ASN A 431 -14.39 25.86 23.20
N GLN A 432 -14.24 26.83 22.29
CA GLN A 432 -15.12 27.99 22.13
C GLN A 432 -15.92 27.98 20.82
N THR A 433 -16.06 26.83 20.15
CA THR A 433 -16.66 26.78 18.80
C THR A 433 -17.69 25.67 18.67
N LEU A 434 -17.55 24.57 19.39
CA LEU A 434 -18.42 23.41 19.30
C LEU A 434 -19.82 23.74 19.84
N GLN A 435 -20.84 23.55 19.00
CA GLN A 435 -22.23 23.81 19.34
C GLN A 435 -23.04 22.54 19.57
N LYS A 436 -22.67 21.41 18.95
CA LYS A 436 -23.37 20.14 19.09
C LYS A 436 -22.38 18.99 19.30
N LEU A 437 -22.63 18.18 20.31
CA LEU A 437 -21.83 17.01 20.65
C LEU A 437 -22.75 15.80 20.85
N ASP A 438 -22.52 14.74 20.07
CA ASP A 438 -23.21 13.46 20.25
C ASP A 438 -22.25 12.41 20.81
N LEU A 439 -22.54 11.92 22.02
CA LEU A 439 -21.83 10.84 22.69
C LEU A 439 -22.75 9.65 22.96
N SER A 440 -23.85 9.51 22.22
CA SER A 440 -24.86 8.48 22.47
C SER A 440 -24.36 7.05 22.20
N ILE A 441 -25.02 6.07 22.84
CA ILE A 441 -24.79 4.62 22.72
C ILE A 441 -23.35 4.24 23.10
N ASN A 442 -22.95 4.62 24.32
CA ASN A 442 -21.59 4.44 24.83
C ASN A 442 -21.59 3.89 26.27
N ASN A 443 -20.42 3.81 26.92
CA ASN A 443 -20.26 3.28 28.28
C ASN A 443 -19.71 4.34 29.27
N ILE A 444 -20.16 5.60 29.12
CA ILE A 444 -19.71 6.75 29.93
C ILE A 444 -19.97 6.53 31.43
N GLY A 445 -21.13 5.99 31.79
CA GLY A 445 -21.52 5.71 33.18
C GLY A 445 -21.52 6.95 34.10
N PRO A 446 -21.71 6.76 35.41
CA PRO A 446 -21.74 7.86 36.38
C PRO A 446 -20.43 8.69 36.46
N PRO A 447 -19.23 8.07 36.46
CA PRO A 447 -17.98 8.85 36.52
C PRO A 447 -17.76 9.71 35.27
N GLY A 448 -18.08 9.20 34.07
CA GLY A 448 -17.96 9.97 32.85
C GLY A 448 -18.95 11.15 32.79
N ALA A 449 -20.17 10.95 33.33
CA ALA A 449 -21.15 12.02 33.45
C ALA A 449 -20.69 13.14 34.42
N GLN A 450 -19.95 12.80 35.48
CA GLN A 450 -19.35 13.78 36.38
C GLN A 450 -18.35 14.67 35.64
N TYR A 451 -17.42 14.09 34.86
CA TYR A 451 -16.45 14.89 34.11
C TYR A 451 -17.12 15.83 33.12
N LEU A 452 -18.10 15.32 32.35
CA LEU A 452 -18.85 16.15 31.40
C LEU A 452 -19.61 17.28 32.11
N ALA A 453 -20.17 17.02 33.29
CA ALA A 453 -20.82 18.05 34.10
C ALA A 453 -19.84 19.16 34.51
N GLU A 454 -18.63 18.81 34.95
CA GLU A 454 -17.59 19.79 35.31
C GLU A 454 -17.23 20.68 34.12
N ALA A 455 -17.17 20.13 32.91
CA ALA A 455 -16.92 20.91 31.69
C ALA A 455 -18.07 21.82 31.30
N LEU A 456 -19.31 21.32 31.38
CA LEU A 456 -20.51 22.07 31.05
C LEU A 456 -20.69 23.32 31.92
N ARG A 457 -20.20 23.34 33.16
CA ARG A 457 -20.29 24.54 34.02
C ARG A 457 -19.67 25.78 33.39
N ASN A 458 -18.60 25.60 32.61
CA ASN A 458 -17.80 26.69 32.07
C ASN A 458 -17.89 26.79 30.54
N ASN A 459 -18.38 25.76 29.84
CA ASN A 459 -18.55 25.82 28.40
C ASN A 459 -19.70 26.76 28.01
N GLN A 460 -19.41 27.74 27.15
CA GLN A 460 -20.35 28.79 26.71
C GLN A 460 -20.79 28.64 25.25
N THR A 461 -20.53 27.50 24.61
CA THR A 461 -20.78 27.35 23.16
C THR A 461 -21.63 26.15 22.80
N LEU A 462 -21.58 25.10 23.62
CA LEU A 462 -22.36 23.89 23.40
C LEU A 462 -23.84 24.18 23.66
N THR A 463 -24.65 23.90 22.63
CA THR A 463 -26.10 24.08 22.61
C THR A 463 -26.86 22.75 22.58
N THR A 464 -26.24 21.68 22.10
CA THR A 464 -26.83 20.34 22.03
C THR A 464 -25.84 19.29 22.54
N LEU A 465 -26.29 18.45 23.46
CA LEU A 465 -25.54 17.30 23.96
C LEU A 465 -26.41 16.05 23.96
N ASP A 466 -25.99 15.00 23.28
CA ASP A 466 -26.65 13.69 23.34
C ASP A 466 -25.82 12.70 24.17
N LEU A 467 -26.40 12.23 25.27
CA LEU A 467 -25.85 11.21 26.18
C LEU A 467 -26.76 9.98 26.24
N SER A 468 -27.62 9.76 25.26
CA SER A 468 -28.53 8.63 25.29
C SER A 468 -27.77 7.29 25.26
N GLY A 469 -28.28 6.23 25.89
CA GLY A 469 -27.65 4.91 25.80
C GLY A 469 -26.33 4.74 26.58
N ASN A 470 -26.07 5.51 27.64
CA ASN A 470 -24.74 5.61 28.30
C ASN A 470 -24.59 4.98 29.69
N LYS A 471 -25.60 4.21 30.15
CA LYS A 471 -25.63 3.59 31.49
C LYS A 471 -25.46 4.58 32.65
N ILE A 472 -25.83 5.85 32.48
CA ILE A 472 -25.76 6.89 33.53
C ILE A 472 -26.85 6.61 34.58
N THR A 473 -26.49 6.59 35.86
CA THR A 473 -27.41 6.37 37.00
C THR A 473 -27.80 7.70 37.67
N ASP A 474 -28.65 7.65 38.71
CA ASP A 474 -29.07 8.85 39.47
C ASP A 474 -27.89 9.72 39.93
N ALA A 475 -26.77 9.12 40.33
CA ALA A 475 -25.57 9.85 40.75
C ALA A 475 -24.92 10.63 39.60
N GLY A 476 -24.90 10.08 38.38
CA GLY A 476 -24.39 10.79 37.20
C GLY A 476 -25.34 11.90 36.75
N ILE A 477 -26.66 11.67 36.87
CA ILE A 477 -27.67 12.69 36.57
C ILE A 477 -27.61 13.85 37.56
N GLN A 478 -27.36 13.60 38.85
CA GLN A 478 -27.20 14.65 39.85
C GLN A 478 -26.07 15.63 39.46
N ASN A 479 -24.91 15.09 39.04
CA ASN A 479 -23.79 15.91 38.59
C ASN A 479 -24.16 16.78 37.39
N LEU A 480 -24.80 16.19 36.37
CA LEU A 480 -25.28 16.92 35.19
C LEU A 480 -26.29 18.00 35.58
N ALA A 481 -27.26 17.69 36.45
CA ALA A 481 -28.24 18.63 36.95
C ALA A 481 -27.61 19.83 37.68
N ASP A 482 -26.59 19.60 38.51
CA ASP A 482 -25.86 20.66 39.21
C ASP A 482 -25.10 21.57 38.24
N ALA A 483 -24.53 21.01 37.17
CA ALA A 483 -23.89 21.80 36.12
C ALA A 483 -24.90 22.63 35.31
N LEU A 484 -26.05 22.05 35.00
CA LEU A 484 -27.11 22.72 34.24
C LEU A 484 -27.68 23.92 34.98
N GLN A 485 -27.69 23.97 36.31
CA GLN A 485 -28.23 25.13 37.05
C GLN A 485 -27.59 26.46 36.63
N ASN A 486 -26.32 26.44 36.22
CA ASN A 486 -25.56 27.64 35.86
C ASN A 486 -25.15 27.70 34.38
N ASN A 487 -25.36 26.63 33.60
CA ASN A 487 -25.07 26.64 32.17
C ASN A 487 -26.15 27.41 31.40
N GLN A 488 -25.76 28.47 30.69
CA GLN A 488 -26.68 29.35 29.97
C GLN A 488 -26.76 29.07 28.46
N THR A 489 -26.09 28.03 27.96
CA THR A 489 -25.84 27.84 26.52
C THR A 489 -26.41 26.53 25.98
N LEU A 490 -26.45 25.48 26.80
CA LEU A 490 -27.06 24.21 26.44
C LEU A 490 -28.58 24.37 26.34
N ARG A 491 -29.14 23.99 25.20
CA ARG A 491 -30.58 24.05 24.88
C ARG A 491 -31.22 22.67 24.81
N THR A 492 -30.44 21.66 24.44
CA THR A 492 -30.93 20.30 24.25
C THR A 492 -29.98 19.31 24.93
N LEU A 493 -30.55 18.48 25.82
CA LEU A 493 -29.85 17.39 26.49
C LEU A 493 -30.65 16.10 26.34
N ASN A 494 -30.16 15.15 25.53
CA ASN A 494 -30.80 13.85 25.37
C ASN A 494 -30.21 12.83 26.36
N LEU A 495 -31.06 12.31 27.25
CA LEU A 495 -30.69 11.31 28.26
C LEU A 495 -31.44 9.98 28.09
N ARG A 496 -32.10 9.75 26.96
CA ARG A 496 -32.87 8.52 26.70
C ARG A 496 -32.01 7.27 26.89
N ILE A 497 -32.63 6.14 27.23
CA ILE A 497 -31.92 4.84 27.31
C ILE A 497 -30.74 4.89 28.32
N ASN A 498 -30.92 5.57 29.45
CA ASN A 498 -29.99 5.55 30.60
C ASN A 498 -30.59 4.78 31.80
N LYS A 499 -29.86 4.72 32.92
CA LYS A 499 -30.18 3.91 34.10
C LYS A 499 -30.58 4.74 35.33
N PHE A 500 -31.06 5.97 35.14
CA PHE A 500 -31.60 6.80 36.21
C PHE A 500 -33.08 6.50 36.45
N ARG A 501 -33.57 6.82 37.65
CA ARG A 501 -34.91 6.57 38.17
C ARG A 501 -35.50 7.87 38.72
N ASP A 502 -36.53 7.78 39.55
CA ASP A 502 -37.27 8.93 40.09
C ASP A 502 -36.38 9.97 40.78
N ALA A 503 -35.34 9.53 41.50
CA ALA A 503 -34.38 10.43 42.14
C ALA A 503 -33.61 11.28 41.11
N GLY A 504 -33.07 10.65 40.05
CA GLY A 504 -32.42 11.36 38.95
C GLY A 504 -33.35 12.33 38.22
N ALA A 505 -34.61 11.93 38.00
CA ALA A 505 -35.61 12.81 37.42
C ALA A 505 -35.91 14.03 38.30
N GLY A 506 -35.96 13.86 39.63
CA GLY A 506 -36.11 14.94 40.60
C GLY A 506 -34.98 15.98 40.51
N TYR A 507 -33.72 15.54 40.40
CA TYR A 507 -32.58 16.44 40.24
C TYR A 507 -32.68 17.28 38.96
N LEU A 508 -33.05 16.68 37.83
CA LEU A 508 -33.25 17.41 36.57
C LEU A 508 -34.38 18.44 36.69
N ALA A 509 -35.51 18.06 37.31
CA ALA A 509 -36.64 18.97 37.49
C ALA A 509 -36.24 20.20 38.32
N ASP A 510 -35.46 20.02 39.38
CA ASP A 510 -34.99 21.13 40.21
C ASP A 510 -33.94 22.00 39.51
N ALA A 511 -33.08 21.40 38.68
CA ALA A 511 -32.14 22.16 37.85
C ALA A 511 -32.88 23.02 36.80
N LEU A 512 -33.89 22.45 36.14
CA LEU A 512 -34.68 23.14 35.12
C LEU A 512 -35.53 24.29 35.69
N LYS A 513 -36.02 24.18 36.93
CA LYS A 513 -36.71 25.30 37.61
C LYS A 513 -35.80 26.51 37.83
N LYS A 514 -34.50 26.26 38.04
CA LYS A 514 -33.50 27.30 38.33
C LYS A 514 -32.86 27.85 37.07
N ASN A 515 -32.76 27.05 36.02
CA ASN A 515 -32.18 27.47 34.74
C ASN A 515 -33.22 28.28 33.93
N GLN A 516 -32.83 29.47 33.46
CA GLN A 516 -33.70 30.39 32.70
C GLN A 516 -33.67 30.15 31.18
N VAL A 517 -32.95 29.14 30.73
CA VAL A 517 -32.85 28.75 29.32
C VAL A 517 -33.99 27.81 28.94
N ALA A 518 -34.63 28.05 27.79
CA ALA A 518 -35.62 27.13 27.24
C ALA A 518 -34.97 25.82 26.78
N PHE A 519 -35.38 24.70 27.39
CA PHE A 519 -34.98 23.35 26.99
C PHE A 519 -36.04 22.73 26.07
N PHE A 520 -35.61 22.04 25.00
CA PHE A 520 -36.45 21.27 24.09
C PHE A 520 -36.14 19.78 24.15
#